data_AF-A0A1E8YY30-F1
#
_entry.id   AF-A0A1E8YY30-F1
#
_cell.length_a   1.000
_cell.length_b   1.000
_cell.length_c   1.000
_cell.angle_alpha   90.00
_cell.angle_beta   90.00
_cell.angle_gamma   90.00
#
_symmetry.space_group_name_H-M   'P 1'
#
loop_
_entity.id
_entity.type
_entity.pdbx_description
1 polymer ?
#
loop_
_entity_poly.entity_id
_entity_poly.type
_entity_poly.pdbx_seq_one_letter_code
_entity_poly.pdbx_strand_id
1 'polypeptide(L)' 'MKYTLSNGCVEGTNNKIKVIKRISYGYRNFYHLRSRIILSTAHNNVKNEAYRPLLFAEEDAIKKYEEEYQKQLEMQNKTA' A
#
# COMPACT_ATOMS: atom_id res chain seq x y z
N MET A 1 -5.00 2.43 21.54
CA MET A 1 -4.41 2.78 20.23
C MET A 1 -5.14 2.01 19.14
N LYS A 2 -5.44 2.65 18.01
CA LYS A 2 -6.12 2.02 16.86
C LYS A 2 -5.24 2.18 15.62
N TYR A 3 -4.93 1.06 14.98
CA TYR A 3 -4.15 1.02 13.75
C TYR A 3 -5.00 1.45 12.55
N THR A 4 -4.35 2.11 11.60
CA THR A 4 -4.98 2.59 10.35
C THR A 4 -4.88 1.56 9.23
N LEU A 5 -3.82 0.75 9.24
CA LEU A 5 -3.65 -0.36 8.31
C LEU A 5 -4.35 -1.63 8.84
N SER A 6 -5.11 -2.27 7.98
CA SER A 6 -5.70 -3.59 8.22
C SER A 6 -4.94 -4.67 7.47
N ASN A 7 -4.83 -5.86 8.06
CA ASN A 7 -4.24 -7.06 7.41
C ASN A 7 -5.06 -7.55 6.22
N GLY A 8 -6.25 -7.02 5.96
CA GLY A 8 -7.17 -7.50 4.93
C GLY A 8 -6.56 -7.57 3.51
N CYS A 9 -5.70 -6.61 3.13
CA CYS A 9 -5.03 -6.66 1.81
C CYS A 9 -4.05 -7.84 1.69
N VAL A 10 -3.31 -8.10 2.77
CA VAL A 10 -2.35 -9.23 2.85
C VAL A 10 -3.12 -10.55 2.86
N GLU A 11 -4.19 -10.63 3.66
CA GLU A 11 -5.06 -11.80 3.74
C GLU A 11 -5.72 -12.12 2.40
N GLY A 12 -6.24 -11.10 1.70
CA GLY A 12 -6.82 -11.24 0.36
C GLY A 12 -5.82 -11.75 -0.66
N THR A 13 -4.59 -11.21 -0.64
CA THR A 13 -3.50 -11.67 -1.51
C THR A 13 -3.13 -13.12 -1.23
N ASN A 14 -2.96 -13.48 0.05
CA ASN A 14 -2.65 -14.84 0.47
C ASN A 14 -3.77 -15.82 0.09
N ASN A 15 -5.04 -15.43 0.23
CA ASN A 15 -6.15 -16.27 -0.19
C ASN A 15 -6.17 -16.46 -1.70
N LYS A 16 -5.93 -15.41 -2.49
CA LYS A 16 -5.86 -15.50 -3.96
C LYS A 16 -4.74 -16.42 -4.43
N ILE A 17 -3.56 -16.35 -3.81
CA ILE A 17 -2.44 -17.28 -4.07
C ILE A 17 -2.85 -18.72 -3.75
N LYS A 18 -3.51 -18.96 -2.61
CA LYS A 18 -4.01 -20.29 -2.23
C LYS A 18 -5.03 -20.82 -3.25
N VAL A 19 -5.96 -19.97 -3.72
CA VAL A 19 -6.93 -20.33 -4.77
C VAL A 19 -6.20 -20.70 -6.07
N ILE A 20 -5.25 -19.87 -6.53
CA ILE A 20 -4.46 -20.15 -7.74
C ILE A 20 -3.77 -21.51 -7.64
N LYS A 21 -3.16 -21.81 -6.49
CA LYS A 21 -2.50 -23.11 -6.27
C LYS A 21 -3.49 -24.28 -6.34
N ARG A 22 -4.71 -24.11 -5.79
CA ARG A 22 -5.76 -25.15 -5.79
C ARG A 22 -6.34 -25.42 -7.19
N ILE A 23 -6.69 -24.37 -7.94
CA ILE A 23 -7.32 -24.52 -9.27
C ILE A 23 -6.35 -25.11 -10.31
N SER A 24 -5.05 -24.91 -10.13
CA SER A 24 -4.02 -25.44 -11.02
C SER A 24 -3.55 -26.85 -10.62
N TYR A 25 -4.22 -27.48 -9.65
CA TYR A 25 -3.85 -28.80 -9.09
C TYR A 25 -2.41 -28.85 -8.55
N GLY A 26 -1.89 -27.71 -8.11
CA GLY A 26 -0.51 -27.56 -7.67
C GLY A 26 0.47 -27.35 -8.84
N TYR A 27 1.37 -26.38 -8.67
CA TYR A 27 2.45 -26.15 -9.63
C TYR A 27 3.67 -27.00 -9.24
N ARG A 28 4.20 -27.76 -10.20
CA ARG A 28 5.49 -28.48 -10.06
C ARG A 28 6.70 -27.55 -9.99
N ASN A 29 6.62 -26.40 -10.67
CA ASN A 29 7.69 -25.40 -10.70
C ASN A 29 7.21 -24.09 -10.08
N PHE A 30 7.94 -23.60 -9.08
CA PHE A 30 7.67 -22.35 -8.40
C PHE A 30 7.67 -21.14 -9.34
N TYR A 31 8.55 -21.11 -10.35
CA TYR A 31 8.61 -20.01 -11.31
C TYR A 31 7.31 -19.85 -12.11
N HIS A 32 6.63 -20.94 -12.42
CA HIS A 32 5.32 -20.89 -13.08
C HIS A 32 4.22 -20.38 -12.15
N LEU A 33 4.22 -20.79 -10.88
CA LEU A 33 3.31 -20.24 -9.87
C LEU A 33 3.54 -18.73 -9.71
N ARG A 34 4.80 -18.30 -9.55
CA ARG A 34 5.17 -16.88 -9.44
C ARG A 34 4.69 -16.08 -10.65
N SER A 35 4.93 -16.58 -11.86
CA SER A 35 4.50 -15.93 -13.10
C SER A 35 2.98 -15.78 -13.15
N ARG A 36 2.23 -16.81 -12.74
CA ARG A 36 0.76 -16.75 -12.67
C ARG A 36 0.25 -15.76 -11.63
N ILE A 37 0.88 -15.70 -10.44
CA ILE A 37 0.55 -14.75 -9.39
C ILE A 37 0.73 -13.34 -9.92
N ILE A 38 1.90 -13.02 -10.48
CA ILE A 38 2.21 -11.70 -11.05
C ILE A 38 1.17 -11.36 -12.13
N LEU A 39 0.91 -12.24 -13.10
CA LEU A 39 -0.09 -11.98 -14.13
C LEU A 39 -1.49 -11.69 -13.55
N SER A 40 -1.87 -12.38 -12.46
CA SER A 40 -3.18 -12.24 -11.82
C SER A 40 -3.29 -11.01 -10.89
N THR A 41 -2.17 -10.40 -10.49
CA THR A 41 -2.10 -9.26 -9.55
C THR A 41 -1.51 -7.99 -10.16
N ALA A 42 -0.82 -8.07 -11.30
CA ALA A 42 -0.13 -6.96 -11.95
C ALA A 42 -1.06 -5.97 -12.67
N HIS A 43 -2.38 -6.22 -12.68
CA HIS A 43 -3.38 -5.31 -13.26
C HIS A 43 -3.67 -4.05 -12.42
N ASN A 44 -2.77 -3.69 -11.50
CA ASN A 44 -2.93 -2.51 -10.66
C ASN A 44 -1.87 -1.48 -11.05
N ASN A 45 -2.30 -0.34 -11.58
CA ASN A 45 -1.46 0.86 -11.66
C ASN A 45 -1.11 1.27 -10.24
N VAL A 46 0.00 0.75 -9.71
CA VAL A 46 0.47 1.09 -8.37
C VAL A 46 0.85 2.56 -8.40
N LYS A 47 0.11 3.38 -7.69
CA LYS A 47 0.50 4.76 -7.44
C LYS A 47 1.73 4.73 -6.53
N ASN A 48 2.74 5.53 -6.87
CA ASN A 48 3.90 5.78 -6.01
C ASN A 48 3.46 6.74 -4.90
N GLU A 49 2.60 6.26 -4.00
CA GLU A 49 2.16 7.01 -2.82
C GLU A 49 3.14 6.74 -1.67
N ALA A 50 3.36 7.75 -0.84
CA ALA A 50 4.18 7.62 0.36
C ALA A 50 3.59 6.57 1.32
N TYR A 51 4.44 5.97 2.15
CA TYR A 51 4.02 4.97 3.13
C TYR A 51 2.99 5.56 4.11
N ARG A 52 1.85 4.88 4.28
CA ARG A 52 0.83 5.28 5.24
C ARG A 52 1.25 4.86 6.66
N PRO A 53 1.22 5.77 7.64
CA PRO A 53 1.58 5.47 9.04
C PRO A 53 0.76 4.34 9.63
N LEU A 54 1.30 3.68 10.66
CA LEU A 54 0.63 2.54 11.30
C LEU A 54 -0.47 2.98 12.25
N LEU A 55 -0.27 4.11 12.93
CA LEU A 55 -1.18 4.64 13.95
C LEU A 55 -1.86 5.91 13.47
N PHE A 56 -3.13 6.07 13.83
CA PHE A 56 -3.91 7.28 13.49
C PHE A 56 -3.27 8.56 14.07
N ALA A 57 -2.68 8.49 15.26
CA ALA A 57 -2.00 9.62 15.89
C ALA A 57 -0.77 10.10 15.07
N GLU A 58 -0.07 9.18 14.41
CA GLU A 58 1.06 9.52 13.54
C GLU A 58 0.56 10.14 12.23
N GLU A 59 -0.56 9.66 11.68
CA GLU A 59 -1.21 10.27 10.51
C GLU A 59 -1.61 11.71 10.76
N ASP A 60 -2.25 11.98 11.89
CA ASP A 60 -2.69 13.33 12.25
C ASP A 60 -1.50 14.28 12.49
N ALA A 61 -0.42 13.77 13.09
CA ALA A 61 0.80 14.54 13.28
C ALA A 61 1.46 14.92 11.95
N ILE A 62 1.52 13.98 10.99
CA ILE A 62 2.07 14.24 9.65
C ILE A 62 1.23 15.28 8.91
N LYS A 63 -0.10 15.15 8.91
CA LYS A 63 -1.00 16.14 8.28
C LYS A 63 -0.79 17.53 8.86
N LYS A 64 -0.68 17.63 10.19
CA LYS A 64 -0.44 18.90 10.87
C LYS A 64 0.89 19.53 10.43
N TYR A 65 1.96 18.74 10.35
CA TYR A 65 3.26 19.21 9.87
C TYR A 65 3.20 19.68 8.42
N GLU A 66 2.54 18.93 7.54
CA GLU A 66 2.38 19.31 6.12
C GLU A 66 1.64 20.64 5.97
N GLU A 67 0.55 20.84 6.72
CA GLU A 67 -0.19 22.12 6.73
C GLU A 67 0.66 23.30 7.23
N GLU A 68 1.44 23.09 8.29
CA GLU A 68 2.36 24.11 8.83
C GLU A 68 3.43 24.49 7.81
N TYR A 69 3.99 23.51 7.11
CA TYR A 69 4.97 23.72 6.04
C TYR A 69 4.39 24.52 4.86
N GLN A 70 3.18 24.18 4.41
CA GLN A 70 2.53 24.95 3.33
C GLN A 70 2.29 26.41 3.73
N LYS A 71 1.84 26.65 4.97
CA LYS A 71 1.65 28.02 5.49
C LYS A 71 2.95 28.82 5.49
N GLN A 72 4.08 28.20 5.83
CA GLN A 72 5.39 28.86 5.78
C GLN A 72 5.80 29.22 4.35
N LEU A 73 5.61 28.32 3.38
CA LEU A 73 5.89 28.62 1.96
C LEU A 73 5.03 29.78 1.45
N GLU A 74 3.74 29.79 1.75
CA GLU A 74 2.85 30.89 1.35
C GLU A 74 3.27 32.21 1.98
N MET A 75 3.73 32.20 3.23
CA MET A 75 4.23 33.38 3.90
C MET A 75 5.52 33.89 3.22
N GLN A 76 6.44 33.00 2.86
CA GLN A 76 7.67 33.37 2.16
C GLN A 76 7.38 33.95 0.76
N ASN A 77 6.47 33.34 0.00
CA ASN A 77 6.09 33.81 -1.33
C ASN A 77 5.33 35.15 -1.31
N LYS A 78 4.71 35.52 -0.17
CA LYS A 78 4.06 36.84 0.04
C LYS A 78 5.03 37.92 0.51
N THR A 79 6.20 37.52 1.01
CA THR A 79 7.24 38.43 1.52
C THR A 79 8.27 38.77 0.44
N ALA A 80 8.31 38.00 -0.65
CA ALA A 80 9.05 38.26 -1.88
C ALA A 80 8.22 39.09 -2.87
#